data_AF-A0A847LZG6-F1
#
_entry.id   AF-A0A847LZG6-F1
#
_cell.length_a   1.000
_cell.length_b   1.000
_cell.length_c   1.000
_cell.angle_alpha   90.00
_cell.angle_beta   90.00
_cell.angle_gamma   90.00
#
_symmetry.space_group_name_H-M   'P 1'
#
loop_
_entity.id
_entity.type
_entity.pdbx_description
1 polymer ?
#
loop_
_entity_poly.entity_id
_entity_poly.type
_entity_poly.pdbx_seq_one_letter_code
_entity_poly.pdbx_strand_id
1 'polypeptide(L)'
;MKKFGLLSIVVLVLFMVSCAPKSAETEKPAAVAAAETTAINVDAINDVAAWKAAYDSVINSYGTLTSRINNGDQTASAQAEELKKTAEALNAAAERIKANLSGQELTDFTAAVTSYQEKMTAAAAN
;
A
#
# COMPACT_ATOMS: atom_id res chain seq x y z
N MET A 1 -30.49 53.22 -43.27
CA MET A 1 -30.43 54.58 -42.68
C MET A 1 -29.30 54.61 -41.67
N LYS A 2 -28.68 55.79 -41.55
CA LYS A 2 -27.68 56.24 -40.55
C LYS A 2 -26.24 55.70 -40.67
N LYS A 3 -25.40 56.66 -41.06
CA LYS A 3 -23.94 56.72 -41.06
C LYS A 3 -23.44 56.78 -39.62
N PHE A 4 -22.34 56.10 -39.32
CA PHE A 4 -21.33 56.47 -38.32
C PHE A 4 -20.02 55.87 -38.86
N GLY A 5 -18.97 56.60 -39.23
CA GLY A 5 -18.54 57.90 -38.76
C GLY A 5 -17.51 57.70 -37.65
N LEU A 6 -16.23 57.74 -38.05
CA LEU A 6 -15.13 58.43 -37.34
C LEU A 6 -14.88 58.04 -35.87
N LEU A 7 -13.72 57.45 -35.55
CA LEU A 7 -12.63 58.14 -34.84
C LEU A 7 -11.47 57.18 -34.51
N SER A 8 -10.28 57.71 -34.75
CA SER A 8 -8.98 57.24 -34.30
C SER A 8 -8.89 57.24 -32.76
N ILE A 9 -8.40 56.14 -32.15
CA ILE A 9 -7.56 56.19 -30.95
C ILE A 9 -6.49 55.10 -31.08
N VAL A 10 -5.28 55.54 -31.36
CA VAL A 10 -4.04 54.81 -31.12
C VAL A 10 -3.84 54.72 -29.62
N VAL A 11 -3.98 53.54 -29.03
CA VAL A 11 -3.32 53.23 -27.75
C VAL A 11 -2.26 52.18 -28.02
N LEU A 12 -1.03 52.66 -27.99
CA LEU A 12 0.20 51.89 -28.02
C LEU A 12 0.28 51.09 -26.70
N VAL A 13 0.14 49.77 -26.76
CA VAL A 13 0.60 48.88 -25.69
C VAL A 13 1.55 47.87 -26.30
N LEU A 14 2.83 48.24 -26.30
CA LEU A 14 3.94 47.32 -26.40
C LEU A 14 3.99 46.52 -25.09
N PHE A 15 3.43 45.32 -25.09
CA PHE A 15 3.87 44.24 -24.20
C PHE A 15 4.42 43.12 -25.07
N MET A 16 5.74 43.11 -25.17
CA MET A 16 6.48 41.94 -25.60
C MET A 16 6.33 40.81 -24.55
N VAL A 17 6.64 39.62 -25.04
CA VAL A 17 7.04 38.40 -24.32
C VAL A 17 5.97 37.31 -24.27
N SER A 18 6.13 36.40 -25.24
CA SER A 18 5.98 34.94 -25.16
C SER A 18 4.82 34.36 -24.35
N CYS A 19 3.85 33.89 -25.13
CA CYS A 19 3.37 32.51 -25.11
C CYS A 19 4.09 31.58 -24.10
N ALA A 20 3.45 31.33 -22.98
CA ALA A 20 3.60 30.07 -22.26
C ALA A 20 2.17 29.57 -21.99
N PRO A 21 1.76 28.41 -22.53
CA PRO A 21 0.49 27.83 -22.14
C PRO A 21 0.57 27.53 -20.64
N LYS A 22 -0.46 27.98 -19.93
CA LYS A 22 -0.75 27.61 -18.55
C LYS A 22 -0.85 26.09 -18.51
N SER A 23 0.28 25.42 -18.21
CA SER A 23 0.28 24.02 -17.82
C SER A 23 -0.67 23.91 -16.66
N ALA A 24 -1.77 23.19 -16.89
CA ALA A 24 -2.57 22.64 -15.83
C ALA A 24 -1.60 21.96 -14.86
N GLU A 25 -1.57 22.43 -13.63
CA GLU A 25 -1.03 21.66 -12.51
C GLU A 25 -1.93 20.44 -12.39
N THR A 26 -1.66 19.43 -13.21
CA THR A 26 -2.05 18.07 -12.92
C THR A 26 -1.34 17.76 -11.60
N GLU A 27 -2.09 17.85 -10.50
CA GLU A 27 -1.70 17.28 -9.23
C GLU A 27 -1.17 15.88 -9.51
N LYS A 28 0.16 15.75 -9.47
CA LYS A 28 0.84 14.48 -9.53
C LYS A 28 0.20 13.65 -8.43
N PRO A 29 -0.46 12.52 -8.73
CA PRO A 29 -0.97 11.66 -7.67
C PRO A 29 0.21 11.37 -6.75
N ALA A 30 0.01 11.67 -5.46
CA ALA A 30 0.99 11.47 -4.42
C ALA A 30 1.67 10.14 -4.67
N ALA A 31 2.99 10.16 -4.81
CA ALA A 31 3.79 8.96 -4.95
C ALA A 31 3.35 8.03 -3.82
N VAL A 32 2.63 6.96 -4.19
CA VAL A 32 2.21 5.94 -3.24
C VAL A 32 3.52 5.45 -2.65
N ALA A 33 3.76 5.82 -1.39
CA ALA A 33 4.99 5.46 -0.71
C ALA A 33 5.17 3.97 -0.91
N ALA A 34 6.27 3.57 -1.55
CA ALA A 34 6.60 2.17 -1.70
C ALA A 34 6.55 1.58 -0.29
N ALA A 35 5.60 0.69 -0.03
CA ALA A 35 5.52 0.01 1.24
C ALA A 35 6.86 -0.71 1.42
N GLU A 36 7.72 -0.18 2.28
CA GLU A 36 8.96 -0.85 2.65
C GLU A 36 8.54 -2.13 3.36
N THR A 37 8.80 -3.26 2.72
CA THR A 37 8.70 -4.56 3.37
C THR A 37 9.72 -4.53 4.52
N THR A 38 9.24 -4.27 5.73
CA THR A 38 10.09 -4.35 6.91
C THR A 38 10.52 -5.80 7.02
N ALA A 39 11.83 -6.07 7.00
CA ALA A 39 12.34 -7.43 7.10
C ALA A 39 11.95 -8.02 8.46
N ILE A 40 11.00 -8.96 8.48
CA ILE A 40 10.54 -9.64 9.69
C ILE A 40 11.49 -10.80 9.99
N ASN A 41 12.18 -10.75 11.13
CA ASN A 41 12.96 -11.89 11.62
C ASN A 41 12.04 -12.87 12.36
N VAL A 42 11.45 -13.81 11.61
CA VAL A 42 10.48 -14.78 12.15
C VAL A 42 11.10 -15.73 13.19
N ASP A 43 12.38 -16.03 13.09
CA ASP A 43 13.07 -16.94 14.02
C ASP A 43 13.17 -16.35 15.43
N ALA A 44 13.20 -15.01 15.54
CA ALA A 44 13.22 -14.31 16.82
C ALA A 44 11.84 -14.22 17.50
N ILE A 45 10.75 -14.59 16.81
CA ILE A 45 9.39 -14.50 17.35
C ILE A 45 9.12 -15.74 18.21
N ASN A 46 8.88 -15.51 19.51
CA ASN A 46 8.67 -16.56 20.51
C ASN A 46 7.46 -16.33 21.43
N ASP A 47 6.70 -15.25 21.23
CA ASP A 47 5.49 -14.93 22.00
C ASP A 47 4.29 -14.58 21.10
N VAL A 48 3.09 -14.69 21.68
CA VAL A 48 1.81 -14.49 20.99
C VAL A 48 1.63 -13.06 20.47
N ALA A 49 2.07 -12.05 21.21
CA ALA A 49 1.87 -10.66 20.85
C ALA A 49 2.76 -10.25 19.68
N ALA A 50 4.04 -10.63 19.72
CA ALA A 50 4.98 -10.42 18.61
C ALA A 50 4.52 -11.17 17.35
N TRP A 51 4.01 -12.39 17.51
CA TRP A 51 3.47 -13.17 16.40
C TRP A 51 2.27 -12.47 15.73
N LYS A 52 1.31 -12.00 16.52
CA LYS A 52 0.13 -11.28 16.00
C LYS A 52 0.54 -9.99 15.27
N ALA A 53 1.42 -9.21 15.88
CA ALA A 53 1.91 -7.96 15.28
C ALA A 53 2.65 -8.21 13.95
N ALA A 54 3.48 -9.26 13.89
CA ALA A 54 4.15 -9.63 12.66
C ALA A 54 3.16 -10.06 11.57
N TYR A 55 2.15 -10.86 11.92
CA TYR A 55 1.13 -11.32 10.96
C TYR A 55 0.24 -10.17 10.46
N ASP A 56 -0.18 -9.26 11.34
CA ASP A 56 -0.87 -8.02 10.96
C ASP A 56 -0.05 -7.20 9.97
N SER A 57 1.26 -7.04 10.23
CA SER A 57 2.17 -6.35 9.30
C SER A 57 2.21 -7.05 7.95
N VAL A 58 2.33 -8.38 7.91
CA VAL A 58 2.35 -9.15 6.65
C VAL A 58 1.05 -8.94 5.87
N ILE A 59 -0.12 -9.06 6.53
CA ILE A 59 -1.42 -8.89 5.86
C ILE A 59 -1.56 -7.47 5.29
N ASN A 60 -1.21 -6.45 6.06
CA ASN A 60 -1.32 -5.05 5.62
C ASN A 60 -0.40 -4.74 4.43
N SER A 61 0.86 -5.18 4.51
CA SER A 61 1.81 -5.05 3.41
C SER A 61 1.34 -5.83 2.19
N TYR A 62 0.85 -7.06 2.37
CA TYR A 62 0.37 -7.89 1.28
C TYR A 62 -0.83 -7.26 0.57
N GLY A 63 -1.85 -6.78 1.30
CA GLY A 63 -2.99 -6.08 0.71
C GLY A 63 -2.59 -4.82 -0.08
N THR A 64 -1.57 -4.10 0.40
CA THR A 64 -1.01 -2.95 -0.33
C THR A 64 -0.34 -3.38 -1.64
N LEU A 65 0.42 -4.48 -1.61
CA LEU A 65 1.06 -5.03 -2.81
C LEU A 65 0.03 -5.57 -3.81
N THR A 66 -1.00 -6.26 -3.35
CA THR A 66 -2.12 -6.71 -4.20
C THR A 66 -2.75 -5.55 -4.96
N SER A 67 -3.01 -4.42 -4.28
CA SER A 67 -3.50 -3.20 -4.93
C SER A 67 -2.53 -2.67 -5.99
N ARG A 68 -1.21 -2.68 -5.72
CA ARG A 68 -0.18 -2.28 -6.70
C ARG A 68 -0.15 -3.21 -7.91
N ILE A 69 -0.24 -4.53 -7.69
CA ILE A 69 -0.29 -5.55 -8.76
C ILE A 69 -1.52 -5.33 -9.64
N ASN A 70 -2.70 -5.10 -9.05
CA ASN A 70 -3.93 -4.82 -9.78
C ASN A 70 -3.85 -3.51 -10.59
N ASN A 71 -2.98 -2.58 -10.19
CA ASN A 71 -2.67 -1.35 -10.93
C ASN A 71 -1.52 -1.52 -11.95
N GLY A 72 -1.02 -2.74 -12.18
CA GLY A 72 -0.04 -3.08 -13.21
C GLY A 72 1.43 -3.04 -12.76
N ASP A 73 1.72 -2.87 -11.48
CA ASP A 73 3.09 -2.89 -10.95
C ASP A 73 3.60 -4.34 -10.78
N GLN A 74 4.34 -4.82 -11.77
CA GLN A 74 4.91 -6.17 -11.77
C GLN A 74 6.00 -6.38 -10.71
N THR A 75 6.63 -5.31 -10.20
CA THR A 75 7.66 -5.43 -9.15
C THR A 75 7.05 -5.84 -7.81
N ALA A 76 5.77 -5.50 -7.60
CA ALA A 76 5.03 -5.86 -6.39
C ALA A 76 4.75 -7.37 -6.29
N SER A 77 4.71 -8.10 -7.41
CA SER A 77 4.48 -9.56 -7.42
C SER A 77 5.57 -10.35 -6.70
N ALA A 78 6.85 -9.98 -6.92
CA ALA A 78 7.97 -10.63 -6.23
C ALA A 78 7.96 -10.34 -4.72
N GLN A 79 7.61 -9.11 -4.34
CA GLN A 79 7.47 -8.71 -2.95
C GLN A 79 6.30 -9.44 -2.26
N ALA A 80 5.18 -9.63 -2.98
CA ALA A 80 4.02 -10.34 -2.46
C ALA A 80 4.34 -11.83 -2.21
N GLU A 81 5.11 -12.45 -3.10
CA GLU A 81 5.56 -13.84 -2.91
C GLU A 81 6.47 -13.99 -1.68
N GLU A 82 7.35 -13.03 -1.41
CA GLU A 82 8.19 -13.06 -0.21
C GLU A 82 7.36 -12.90 1.08
N LEU A 83 6.30 -12.08 1.04
CA LEU A 83 5.36 -11.98 2.15
C LEU A 83 4.57 -13.28 2.38
N LYS A 84 4.23 -14.04 1.34
CA LYS A 84 3.61 -15.37 1.51
C LYS A 84 4.54 -16.32 2.24
N LYS A 85 5.81 -16.40 1.84
CA LYS A 85 6.81 -17.22 2.54
C LYS A 85 6.98 -16.77 3.99
N THR A 86 6.93 -15.46 4.25
CA THR A 86 6.97 -14.92 5.61
C THR A 86 5.74 -15.37 6.40
N ALA A 87 4.54 -15.36 5.81
CA ALA A 87 3.32 -15.87 6.44
C ALA A 87 3.40 -17.38 6.74
N GLU A 88 3.97 -18.17 5.84
CA GLU A 88 4.23 -19.61 6.05
C GLU A 88 5.23 -19.85 7.18
N ALA A 89 6.31 -19.07 7.23
CA ALA A 89 7.26 -19.11 8.34
C ALA A 89 6.60 -18.72 9.67
N LEU A 90 5.71 -17.72 9.67
CA LEU A 90 4.92 -17.36 10.84
C LEU A 90 3.99 -18.50 11.26
N ASN A 91 3.39 -19.26 10.33
CA ASN A 91 2.62 -20.45 10.68
C ASN A 91 3.49 -21.50 11.42
N ALA A 92 4.73 -21.71 10.97
CA ALA A 92 5.66 -22.58 11.69
C ALA A 92 6.07 -22.02 13.07
N ALA A 93 6.23 -20.70 13.19
CA ALA A 93 6.47 -20.04 14.48
C ALA A 93 5.28 -20.20 15.44
N ALA A 94 4.04 -20.17 14.92
CA ALA A 94 2.84 -20.41 15.73
C ALA A 94 2.87 -21.80 16.37
N GLU A 95 3.28 -22.84 15.65
CA GLU A 95 3.39 -24.19 16.21
C GLU A 95 4.43 -24.26 17.35
N ARG A 96 5.57 -23.57 17.21
CA ARG A 96 6.56 -23.43 18.28
C ARG A 96 6.00 -22.71 19.51
N ILE A 97 5.22 -21.65 19.30
CA ILE A 97 4.59 -20.89 20.40
C ILE A 97 3.54 -21.75 21.09
N LYS A 98 2.65 -22.42 20.34
CA LYS A 98 1.60 -23.31 20.86
C LYS A 98 2.16 -24.39 21.78
N ALA A 99 3.33 -24.94 21.46
CA ALA A 99 3.98 -25.96 22.29
C ALA A 99 4.31 -25.48 23.73
N ASN A 100 4.38 -24.16 23.95
CA ASN A 100 4.63 -23.55 25.26
C ASN A 100 3.34 -23.01 25.94
N LEU A 101 2.18 -23.13 25.29
CA LEU A 101 0.91 -22.65 25.81
C LEU A 101 0.06 -23.82 26.34
N SER A 102 -0.87 -23.50 27.24
CA SER A 102 -1.84 -24.48 27.74
C SER A 102 -3.16 -23.83 28.12
N GLY A 103 -4.19 -24.66 28.34
CA GLY A 103 -5.51 -24.20 28.76
C GLY A 103 -6.14 -23.20 27.79
N GLN A 104 -6.78 -22.16 28.33
CA GLN A 104 -7.50 -21.15 27.54
C GLN A 104 -6.58 -20.38 26.59
N GLU A 105 -5.34 -20.09 27.00
CA GLU A 105 -4.40 -19.32 26.17
C GLU A 105 -4.04 -20.07 24.87
N LEU A 106 -3.85 -21.39 24.96
CA LEU A 106 -3.64 -22.24 23.78
C LEU A 106 -4.87 -22.25 22.87
N THR A 107 -6.07 -22.36 23.44
CA THR A 107 -7.34 -22.33 22.69
C THR A 107 -7.50 -21.00 21.95
N ASP A 108 -7.32 -19.87 22.64
CA ASP A 108 -7.45 -18.53 22.09
C ASP A 108 -6.41 -18.27 21.00
N PHE A 109 -5.16 -18.70 21.24
CA PHE A 109 -4.10 -18.54 20.25
C PHE A 109 -4.34 -19.42 19.02
N THR A 110 -4.83 -20.65 19.18
CA THR A 110 -5.17 -21.53 18.05
C THR A 110 -6.27 -20.93 17.20
N ALA A 111 -7.33 -20.39 17.82
CA ALA A 111 -8.39 -19.68 17.10
C ALA A 111 -7.85 -18.43 16.37
N ALA A 112 -6.95 -17.68 17.02
CA ALA A 112 -6.31 -16.54 16.39
C ALA A 112 -5.50 -16.97 15.15
N VAL A 113 -4.70 -18.03 15.24
CA VAL A 113 -3.90 -18.55 14.12
C VAL A 113 -4.78 -18.84 12.91
N THR A 114 -5.89 -19.57 13.10
CA THR A 114 -6.85 -19.84 12.04
C THR A 114 -7.41 -18.55 11.44
N SER A 115 -7.84 -17.60 12.29
CA SER A 115 -8.37 -16.32 11.81
C SER A 115 -7.36 -15.51 10.99
N TYR A 116 -6.09 -15.52 11.37
CA TYR A 116 -5.02 -14.83 10.62
C TYR A 116 -4.73 -15.49 9.26
N GLN A 117 -4.75 -16.82 9.20
CA GLN A 117 -4.60 -17.56 7.94
C GLN A 117 -5.74 -17.27 6.96
N GLU A 118 -6.98 -17.21 7.48
CA GLU A 118 -8.15 -16.81 6.69
C GLU A 118 -8.03 -15.38 6.18
N LYS A 119 -7.61 -14.44 7.02
CA LYS A 119 -7.37 -13.03 6.61
C LYS A 119 -6.30 -12.92 5.53
N MET A 120 -5.21 -13.67 5.64
CA MET A 120 -4.16 -13.68 4.60
C MET A 120 -4.68 -14.24 3.27
N THR A 121 -5.49 -15.30 3.33
CA THR A 121 -6.15 -15.86 2.14
C THR A 121 -7.10 -14.85 1.51
N ALA A 122 -7.88 -14.14 2.32
CA ALA A 122 -8.76 -13.07 1.84
C ALA A 122 -7.98 -11.89 1.23
N ALA A 123 -6.83 -11.52 1.80
CA ALA A 123 -5.96 -10.48 1.24
C ALA A 123 -5.39 -10.86 -0.15
N ALA A 124 -5.30 -12.16 -0.45
CA ALA A 124 -4.89 -12.68 -1.76
C ALA A 124 -6.01 -12.81 -2.79
N ALA A 125 -7.27 -12.67 -2.39
CA ALA A 125 -8.43 -12.74 -3.27
C ALA A 125 -8.93 -11.37 -3.76
N ASN A 126 -8.40 -10.26 -3.22
CA ASN A 126 -8.73 -8.89 -3.61
C ASN A 126 -7.78 -8.35 -4.68
#